data_AF-A0A2X2WR04-F1
#
_entry.id   AF-A0A2X2WR04-F1
#
_cell.length_a   1.000
_cell.length_b   1.000
_cell.length_c   1.000
_cell.angle_alpha   90.00
_cell.angle_beta   90.00
_cell.angle_gamma   90.00
#
_symmetry.space_group_name_H-M   'P 1'
#
loop_
_entity.id
_entity.type
_entity.pdbx_description
1 polymer ?
#
loop_
_entity_poly.entity_id
_entity_poly.type
_entity_poly.pdbx_seq_one_letter_code
_entity_poly.pdbx_strand_id
1 'polypeptide(L)'
;MDTSVRASGVILLTLITILLITMKTTNQIIIVDLEATCWENDRIPIGQKVDIIEMGICKLDLISNTISQKQSIYVIPERSEINSFCTKLTGITPQLIEEKGIYFEEACEKIRDEYNPELLTWAGYGNFDREQIIEQSDWLGIETPFSGQYLDVMYEFKRHFRLYKSIGLKRALDYLKMDFDGNHHSGADDAYNTAKILNKILE
;
A
#
# COMPACT_ATOMS: atom_id res chain seq x y z
N MET A 1 -13.68 1.36 -40.26
CA MET A 1 -13.76 2.10 -38.99
C MET A 1 -14.30 1.16 -37.94
N ASP A 2 -13.42 0.79 -37.01
CA ASP A 2 -13.52 -0.41 -36.18
C ASP A 2 -14.46 -0.19 -34.98
N THR A 3 -15.58 -0.92 -34.95
CA THR A 3 -16.60 -0.83 -33.89
C THR A 3 -16.12 -1.40 -32.54
N SER A 4 -15.02 -2.17 -32.55
CA SER A 4 -14.41 -2.76 -31.35
C SER A 4 -13.73 -1.74 -30.43
N VAL A 5 -13.16 -0.68 -31.01
CA VAL A 5 -12.47 0.40 -30.28
C VAL A 5 -13.47 1.27 -29.52
N ARG A 6 -14.63 1.56 -30.12
CA ARG A 6 -15.69 2.35 -29.46
C ARG A 6 -16.36 1.62 -28.30
N ALA A 7 -16.63 0.33 -28.43
CA ALA A 7 -17.22 -0.47 -27.35
C ALA A 7 -16.27 -0.64 -26.16
N SER A 8 -14.96 -0.79 -26.42
CA SER A 8 -13.95 -0.93 -25.37
C SER A 8 -13.76 0.36 -24.56
N GLY A 9 -13.81 1.52 -25.20
CA GLY A 9 -13.72 2.82 -24.51
C GLY A 9 -14.92 3.15 -23.61
N VAL A 10 -16.13 2.80 -24.03
CA VAL A 10 -17.35 3.03 -23.22
C VAL A 10 -17.39 2.12 -21.98
N ILE A 11 -16.96 0.87 -22.10
CA ILE A 11 -16.89 -0.07 -20.95
C ILE A 11 -15.82 0.39 -19.94
N LEU A 12 -14.67 0.87 -20.42
CA LEU A 12 -13.59 1.37 -19.54
C LEU A 12 -14.02 2.60 -18.73
N LEU A 13 -14.67 3.57 -19.40
CA LEU A 13 -15.21 4.77 -18.75
C LEU A 13 -16.25 4.42 -17.68
N THR A 14 -17.06 3.38 -17.93
CA THR A 14 -18.08 2.91 -16.97
C THR A 14 -17.44 2.29 -15.72
N LEU A 15 -16.35 1.53 -15.86
CA LEU A 15 -15.67 0.89 -14.74
C LEU A 15 -14.97 1.89 -13.81
N ILE A 16 -14.28 2.89 -14.39
CA ILE A 16 -13.67 3.99 -13.62
C ILE A 16 -14.75 4.76 -12.86
N THR A 17 -15.89 5.03 -13.52
CA THR A 17 -17.03 5.70 -12.89
C THR A 17 -17.57 4.91 -11.69
N ILE A 18 -17.69 3.58 -11.80
CA ILE A 18 -18.14 2.74 -10.68
C ILE A 18 -17.13 2.75 -9.53
N LEU A 19 -15.82 2.67 -9.83
CA LEU A 19 -14.77 2.74 -8.82
C LEU A 19 -14.85 4.05 -8.02
N LEU A 20 -14.95 5.18 -8.72
CA LEU A 20 -15.08 6.51 -8.11
C LEU A 20 -16.35 6.65 -7.25
N ILE A 21 -17.47 6.03 -7.65
CA ILE A 21 -18.72 6.03 -6.86
C ILE A 21 -18.57 5.25 -5.54
N THR A 22 -17.74 4.20 -5.50
CA THR A 22 -17.53 3.40 -4.28
C THR A 22 -16.57 4.02 -3.27
N MET A 23 -15.82 5.05 -3.67
CA MET A 23 -14.85 5.71 -2.79
C MET A 23 -15.51 6.62 -1.77
N LYS A 24 -14.89 6.74 -0.58
CA LYS A 24 -15.28 7.77 0.40
C LYS A 24 -15.03 9.14 -0.23
N THR A 25 -16.08 9.96 -0.30
CA THR A 25 -16.22 11.12 -1.21
C THR A 25 -15.24 12.26 -0.92
N THR A 26 -13.98 12.08 -1.33
CA THR A 26 -12.92 13.08 -1.33
C THR A 26 -12.04 12.90 -2.56
N ASN A 27 -11.31 13.94 -2.97
CA ASN A 27 -10.40 13.87 -4.12
C ASN A 27 -9.03 13.29 -3.74
N GLN A 28 -8.90 12.63 -2.59
CA GLN A 28 -7.63 12.17 -2.07
C GLN A 28 -7.71 10.69 -1.67
N ILE A 29 -6.64 9.96 -1.96
CA ILE A 29 -6.46 8.56 -1.56
C ILE A 29 -5.18 8.47 -0.75
N ILE A 30 -5.23 7.78 0.39
CA ILE A 30 -4.01 7.40 1.11
C ILE A 30 -3.47 6.12 0.49
N ILE A 31 -2.21 6.11 0.11
CA ILE A 31 -1.54 4.91 -0.40
C ILE A 31 -0.58 4.41 0.67
N VAL A 32 -0.66 3.12 0.97
CA VAL A 32 0.12 2.44 2.01
C VAL A 32 0.84 1.24 1.40
N ASP A 33 2.05 1.00 1.86
CA ASP A 33 2.80 -0.23 1.63
C ASP A 33 3.57 -0.58 2.91
N LEU A 34 3.47 -1.83 3.35
CA LEU A 34 4.05 -2.29 4.60
C LEU A 34 5.25 -3.19 4.37
N GLU A 35 6.34 -2.90 5.08
CA GLU A 35 7.35 -3.91 5.34
C GLU A 35 7.05 -4.60 6.67
N ALA A 36 7.25 -5.92 6.69
CA ALA A 36 6.94 -6.74 7.85
C ALA A 36 8.06 -7.75 8.14
N THR A 37 8.15 -8.18 9.40
CA THR A 37 9.05 -9.26 9.78
C THR A 37 8.73 -10.51 8.98
N CYS A 38 9.76 -11.11 8.38
CA CYS A 38 9.62 -12.26 7.51
C CYS A 38 10.76 -13.26 7.70
N TRP A 39 10.55 -14.50 7.26
CA TRP A 39 11.49 -15.60 7.42
C TRP A 39 11.66 -16.35 6.12
N GLU A 40 12.81 -17.00 5.96
CA GLU A 40 13.10 -17.78 4.77
C GLU A 40 12.06 -18.89 4.57
N ASN A 41 11.54 -19.02 3.34
CA ASN A 41 10.47 -19.96 2.96
C ASN A 41 9.14 -19.74 3.72
N ASP A 42 8.87 -18.52 4.20
CA ASP A 42 7.63 -18.14 4.87
C ASP A 42 7.35 -18.95 6.15
N ARG A 43 8.40 -19.45 6.81
CA ARG A 43 8.29 -20.25 8.04
C ARG A 43 8.43 -19.40 9.29
N ILE A 44 7.29 -19.01 9.85
CA ILE A 44 7.22 -18.26 11.10
C ILE A 44 7.69 -19.15 12.28
N PRO A 45 8.71 -18.73 13.07
CA PRO A 45 9.14 -19.46 14.25
C PRO A 45 8.02 -19.61 15.29
N ILE A 46 8.09 -20.68 16.08
CA ILE A 46 7.11 -20.94 17.14
C ILE A 46 7.10 -19.76 18.12
N GLY A 47 5.91 -19.22 18.38
CA GLY A 47 5.70 -18.11 19.30
C GLY A 47 5.85 -16.72 18.67
N GLN A 48 6.27 -16.62 17.40
CA GLN A 48 6.33 -15.34 16.69
C GLN A 48 5.12 -15.12 15.80
N LYS A 49 4.88 -13.85 15.47
CA LYS A 49 3.87 -13.37 14.51
C LYS A 49 4.50 -12.42 13.50
N VAL A 50 3.86 -12.22 12.36
CA VAL A 50 4.28 -11.16 11.44
C VAL A 50 3.99 -9.81 12.11
N ASP A 51 5.01 -8.99 12.31
CA ASP A 51 4.88 -7.61 12.74
C ASP A 51 5.22 -6.66 11.61
N ILE A 52 4.44 -5.59 11.52
CA ILE A 52 4.74 -4.42 10.72
C ILE A 52 6.00 -3.76 11.30
N ILE A 53 6.99 -3.47 10.45
CA ILE A 53 8.26 -2.82 10.82
C ILE A 53 8.50 -1.52 10.05
N GLU A 54 7.75 -1.29 8.96
CA GLU A 54 7.62 0.01 8.31
C GLU A 54 6.19 0.17 7.79
N MET A 55 5.62 1.37 7.99
CA MET A 55 4.44 1.84 7.29
C MET A 55 4.86 2.93 6.30
N GLY A 56 5.04 2.53 5.05
CA GLY A 56 5.21 3.45 3.94
C GLY A 56 3.87 4.10 3.59
N ILE A 57 3.85 5.42 3.48
CA ILE A 57 2.59 6.13 3.26
C ILE A 57 2.77 7.39 2.42
N CYS A 58 1.79 7.67 1.54
CA CYS A 58 1.66 8.95 0.83
C CYS A 58 0.19 9.29 0.52
N LYS A 59 -0.07 10.53 0.06
CA LYS A 59 -1.40 10.95 -0.44
C LYS A 59 -1.35 11.19 -1.94
N LEU A 60 -2.31 10.62 -2.66
CA LEU A 60 -2.59 10.91 -4.06
C LEU A 60 -3.79 11.86 -4.15
N ASP A 61 -3.62 13.02 -4.78
CA ASP A 61 -4.70 13.95 -5.11
C ASP A 61 -5.16 13.74 -6.56
N LEU A 62 -6.43 13.38 -6.74
CA LEU A 62 -7.01 12.97 -8.02
C LEU A 62 -7.37 14.14 -8.95
N ILE A 63 -7.37 15.38 -8.46
CA ILE A 63 -7.63 16.55 -9.30
C ILE A 63 -6.31 17.06 -9.89
N SER A 64 -5.31 17.21 -9.03
CA SER A 64 -4.02 17.75 -9.38
C SER A 64 -3.02 16.69 -9.86
N ASN A 65 -3.36 15.40 -9.70
CA ASN A 65 -2.49 14.24 -9.94
C ASN A 65 -1.17 14.31 -9.13
N THR A 66 -1.17 15.04 -8.01
CA THR A 66 0.01 15.20 -7.18
C THR A 66 0.09 14.12 -6.12
N ILE A 67 1.29 13.58 -5.92
CA ILE A 67 1.61 12.69 -4.80
C ILE A 67 2.36 13.51 -3.76
N SER A 68 1.86 13.53 -2.54
CA SER A 68 2.37 14.36 -1.45
C SER A 68 2.49 13.56 -0.15
N GLN A 69 3.10 14.18 0.87
CA GLN A 69 3.27 13.59 2.20
C GLN A 69 3.84 12.16 2.17
N LYS A 70 4.84 11.91 1.32
CA LYS A 70 5.54 10.62 1.30
C LYS A 70 6.42 10.50 2.55
N GLN A 71 6.24 9.45 3.34
CA GLN A 71 7.09 9.15 4.50
C GLN A 71 7.18 7.65 4.81
N SER A 72 8.23 7.28 5.53
CA SER A 72 8.41 6.00 6.20
C SER A 72 8.17 6.16 7.69
N ILE A 73 7.25 5.39 8.26
CA ILE A 73 7.05 5.30 9.72
C ILE A 73 7.58 3.94 10.18
N TYR A 74 8.71 3.92 10.88
CA TYR A 74 9.32 2.68 11.37
C TYR A 74 8.63 2.22 12.66
N VAL A 75 8.32 0.94 12.73
CA VAL A 75 7.53 0.35 13.82
C VAL A 75 8.37 -0.68 14.56
N ILE A 76 8.37 -0.59 15.89
CA ILE A 76 9.02 -1.58 16.75
C ILE A 76 8.19 -2.88 16.71
N PRO A 77 8.77 -4.03 16.32
CA PRO A 77 8.05 -5.30 16.39
C PRO A 77 7.86 -5.71 17.86
N GLU A 78 6.65 -6.13 18.23
CA GLU A 78 6.23 -6.44 19.61
C GLU A 78 6.00 -7.95 19.84
N ARG A 79 5.96 -8.73 18.76
CA ARG A 79 5.57 -10.14 18.68
C ARG A 79 6.58 -10.96 17.86
N SER A 80 7.65 -10.35 17.38
CA SER A 80 8.72 -10.99 16.63
C SER A 80 10.03 -10.21 16.67
N GLU A 81 11.05 -10.74 15.98
CA GLU A 81 12.36 -10.10 15.85
C GLU A 81 12.77 -9.98 14.38
N ILE A 82 13.42 -8.86 14.04
CA ILE A 82 14.01 -8.65 12.72
C ILE A 82 15.27 -9.53 12.61
N ASN A 83 15.18 -10.53 11.74
CA ASN A 83 16.30 -11.43 11.43
C ASN A 83 17.07 -10.99 10.17
N SER A 84 18.19 -11.66 9.90
CA SER A 84 19.07 -11.34 8.77
C SER A 84 18.43 -11.51 7.39
N PHE A 85 17.47 -12.44 7.24
CA PHE A 85 16.72 -12.60 5.99
C PHE A 85 15.82 -11.38 5.75
N CYS A 86 15.06 -10.98 6.78
CA CYS A 86 14.21 -9.78 6.74
C CYS A 86 15.03 -8.53 6.42
N THR A 87 16.12 -8.29 7.16
CA THR A 87 17.03 -7.16 6.88
C THR A 87 17.59 -7.17 5.47
N LYS A 88 17.92 -8.35 4.91
CA LYS A 88 18.44 -8.42 3.53
C LYS A 88 17.36 -8.08 2.50
N LEU A 89 16.10 -8.41 2.79
CA LEU A 89 14.98 -8.17 1.89
C LEU A 89 14.55 -6.70 1.92
N THR A 90 14.37 -6.14 3.11
CA THR A 90 13.77 -4.80 3.32
C THR A 90 14.81 -3.70 3.56
N GLY A 91 16.05 -4.06 3.86
CA GLY A 91 17.07 -3.11 4.31
C GLY A 91 16.87 -2.61 5.74
N ILE A 92 15.79 -2.99 6.43
CA ILE A 92 15.48 -2.55 7.80
C ILE A 92 16.30 -3.37 8.78
N THR A 93 17.12 -2.69 9.59
CA THR A 93 17.97 -3.29 10.61
C THR A 93 17.37 -3.10 12.00
N PRO A 94 17.70 -3.97 12.97
CA PRO A 94 17.38 -3.72 14.38
C PRO A 94 17.87 -2.36 14.88
N GLN A 95 19.04 -1.89 14.43
CA GLN A 95 19.60 -0.58 14.80
C GLN A 95 18.75 0.58 14.26
N LEU A 96 18.24 0.46 13.03
CA LEU A 96 17.35 1.47 12.46
C LEU A 96 16.05 1.59 13.27
N ILE A 97 15.50 0.45 13.70
CA ILE A 97 14.32 0.42 14.58
C ILE A 97 14.65 0.99 15.96
N GLU A 98 15.81 0.70 16.54
CA GLU A 98 16.22 1.31 17.81
C GLU A 98 16.34 2.84 17.71
N GLU A 99 16.83 3.36 16.59
CA GLU A 99 17.03 4.80 16.38
C GLU A 99 15.75 5.57 16.01
N LYS A 100 14.83 4.95 15.26
CA LYS A 100 13.70 5.64 14.63
C LYS A 100 12.34 5.01 14.87
N GLY A 101 12.31 3.81 15.43
CA GLY A 101 11.09 3.04 15.65
C GLY A 101 10.21 3.68 16.70
N ILE A 102 8.90 3.62 16.47
CA ILE A 102 7.86 3.91 17.46
C ILE A 102 6.96 2.68 17.62
N TYR A 103 6.16 2.62 18.69
CA TYR A 103 5.21 1.53 18.86
C TYR A 103 4.11 1.58 17.81
N PHE A 104 3.48 0.44 17.55
CA PHE A 104 2.42 0.35 16.54
C PHE A 104 1.25 1.29 16.85
N GLU A 105 0.89 1.45 18.13
CA GLU A 105 -0.14 2.39 18.57
C GLU A 105 0.21 3.84 18.20
N GLU A 106 1.44 4.27 18.48
CA GLU A 106 1.94 5.61 18.17
C GLU A 106 1.99 5.86 16.64
N ALA A 107 2.33 4.84 15.86
CA ALA A 107 2.28 4.92 14.40
C ALA A 107 0.85 5.12 13.90
N CYS A 108 -0.13 4.41 14.49
CA CYS A 108 -1.54 4.57 14.17
C CYS A 108 -2.05 5.97 14.53
N GLU A 109 -1.68 6.49 15.71
CA GLU A 109 -1.99 7.86 16.13
C GLU A 109 -1.41 8.91 15.18
N LYS A 110 -0.12 8.79 14.85
CA LYS A 110 0.55 9.67 13.89
C LYS A 110 -0.15 9.69 12.53
N ILE A 111 -0.58 8.53 12.03
CA ILE A 111 -1.33 8.43 10.77
C ILE A 111 -2.69 9.13 10.88
N ARG A 112 -3.41 8.94 11.99
CA ARG A 112 -4.69 9.63 12.23
C ARG A 112 -4.52 11.15 12.17
N ASP A 113 -3.51 11.67 12.87
CA ASP A 113 -3.24 13.10 12.99
C ASP A 113 -2.78 13.74 11.68
N GLU A 114 -1.91 13.08 10.92
CA GLU A 114 -1.28 13.68 9.73
C GLU A 114 -2.09 13.45 8.44
N TYR A 115 -2.88 12.38 8.38
CA TYR A 115 -3.52 11.93 7.15
C TYR A 115 -5.04 12.08 7.11
N ASN A 116 -5.72 12.25 8.25
CA ASN A 116 -7.19 12.21 8.36
C ASN A 116 -7.82 10.98 7.65
N PRO A 117 -7.27 9.77 7.88
CA PRO A 117 -7.61 8.56 7.14
C PRO A 117 -9.05 8.11 7.29
N GLU A 118 -9.73 8.47 8.38
CA GLU A 118 -11.13 8.16 8.59
C GLU A 118 -12.01 8.70 7.46
N LEU A 119 -11.67 9.83 6.85
CA LEU A 119 -12.47 10.46 5.80
C LEU A 119 -12.10 9.99 4.39
N LEU A 120 -11.02 9.21 4.24
CA LEU A 120 -10.42 8.88 2.97
C LEU A 120 -10.59 7.39 2.64
N THR A 121 -10.69 7.10 1.34
CA THR A 121 -10.34 5.77 0.84
C THR A 121 -8.83 5.61 0.98
N TRP A 122 -8.39 4.41 1.31
CA TRP A 122 -6.98 4.06 1.28
C TRP A 122 -6.75 2.86 0.38
N ALA A 123 -5.52 2.70 -0.07
CA ALA A 123 -5.14 1.69 -1.04
C ALA A 123 -3.75 1.14 -0.73
N GLY A 124 -3.52 -0.10 -1.11
CA GLY A 124 -2.21 -0.70 -1.18
C GLY A 124 -2.08 -1.49 -2.47
N TYR A 125 -0.88 -1.98 -2.78
CA TYR A 125 -0.69 -2.66 -4.05
C TYR A 125 -1.47 -3.97 -4.10
N GLY A 126 -1.48 -4.75 -3.02
CA GLY A 126 -2.29 -5.97 -2.88
C GLY A 126 -3.14 -5.95 -1.61
N ASN A 127 -3.65 -7.10 -1.16
CA ASN A 127 -4.47 -7.15 0.06
C ASN A 127 -3.67 -7.38 1.35
N PHE A 128 -2.37 -7.69 1.24
CA PHE A 128 -1.50 -8.00 2.38
C PHE A 128 -1.50 -6.87 3.41
N ASP A 129 -1.33 -5.61 2.97
CA ASP A 129 -1.23 -4.45 3.86
C ASP A 129 -2.48 -4.30 4.73
N ARG A 130 -3.65 -4.43 4.10
CA ARG A 130 -4.93 -4.39 4.80
C ARG A 130 -5.06 -5.51 5.82
N GLU A 131 -4.71 -6.74 5.43
CA GLU A 131 -4.79 -7.90 6.32
C GLU A 131 -3.86 -7.75 7.52
N GLN A 132 -2.63 -7.28 7.32
CA GLN A 132 -1.65 -7.13 8.40
C GLN A 132 -2.00 -6.01 9.36
N ILE A 133 -2.48 -4.85 8.87
CA ILE A 133 -2.95 -3.78 9.76
C ILE A 133 -4.10 -4.29 10.64
N ILE A 134 -5.07 -5.03 10.08
CA ILE A 134 -6.19 -5.57 10.84
C ILE A 134 -5.70 -6.63 11.83
N GLU A 135 -4.87 -7.59 11.40
CA GLU A 135 -4.38 -8.66 12.28
C GLU A 135 -3.56 -8.12 13.45
N GLN A 136 -2.66 -7.16 13.21
CA GLN A 136 -1.84 -6.57 14.27
C GLN A 136 -2.68 -5.70 15.22
N SER A 137 -3.61 -4.92 14.67
CA SER A 137 -4.57 -4.13 15.46
C SER A 137 -5.43 -5.00 16.37
N ASP A 138 -6.05 -6.05 15.82
CA ASP A 138 -6.90 -6.99 16.56
C ASP A 138 -6.13 -7.68 17.69
N TRP A 139 -4.87 -8.07 17.42
CA TRP A 139 -4.04 -8.76 18.41
C TRP A 139 -3.64 -7.84 19.56
N LEU A 140 -3.27 -6.60 19.26
CA LEU A 140 -2.82 -5.62 20.26
C LEU A 140 -3.98 -4.89 20.95
N GLY A 141 -5.21 -5.02 20.44
CA GLY A 141 -6.37 -4.28 20.94
C GLY A 141 -6.34 -2.80 20.59
N ILE A 142 -5.69 -2.45 19.48
CA ILE A 142 -5.53 -1.08 18.97
C ILE A 142 -6.53 -0.86 17.84
N GLU A 143 -7.17 0.31 17.79
CA GLU A 143 -8.05 0.65 16.67
C GLU A 143 -7.25 0.94 15.40
N THR A 144 -7.66 0.34 14.28
CA THR A 144 -7.03 0.57 12.97
C THR A 144 -7.07 2.05 12.61
N PRO A 145 -5.99 2.66 12.09
CA PRO A 145 -6.01 4.08 11.77
C PRO A 145 -6.84 4.37 10.52
N PHE A 146 -7.15 3.38 9.68
CA PHE A 146 -7.79 3.58 8.38
C PHE A 146 -9.30 3.36 8.39
N SER A 147 -9.99 3.97 7.42
CA SER A 147 -11.40 3.70 7.19
C SER A 147 -11.62 2.27 6.66
N GLY A 148 -12.86 1.78 6.71
CA GLY A 148 -13.22 0.48 6.12
C GLY A 148 -13.15 0.42 4.58
N GLN A 149 -12.85 1.54 3.90
CA GLN A 149 -12.83 1.63 2.43
C GLN A 149 -11.42 1.43 1.89
N TYR A 150 -11.12 0.19 1.48
CA TYR A 150 -9.83 -0.21 0.92
C TYR A 150 -9.91 -0.51 -0.58
N LEU A 151 -8.87 -0.13 -1.30
CA LEU A 151 -8.70 -0.40 -2.73
C LEU A 151 -7.44 -1.23 -3.00
N ASP A 152 -7.63 -2.40 -3.61
CA ASP A 152 -6.54 -3.27 -4.07
C ASP A 152 -6.10 -2.83 -5.49
N VAL A 153 -4.98 -2.13 -5.58
CA VAL A 153 -4.50 -1.54 -6.84
C VAL A 153 -4.12 -2.63 -7.85
N MET A 154 -3.59 -3.77 -7.42
CA MET A 154 -3.22 -4.89 -8.30
C MET A 154 -4.47 -5.52 -8.93
N TYR A 155 -5.54 -5.69 -8.16
CA TYR A 155 -6.83 -6.13 -8.67
C TYR A 155 -7.39 -5.13 -9.69
N GLU A 156 -7.37 -3.84 -9.35
CA GLU A 156 -7.82 -2.77 -10.24
C GLU A 156 -7.00 -2.71 -11.53
N PHE A 157 -5.68 -2.86 -11.43
CA PHE A 157 -4.77 -2.89 -12.57
C PHE A 157 -5.10 -4.06 -13.50
N LYS A 158 -5.25 -5.27 -12.94
CA LYS A 158 -5.65 -6.45 -13.70
C LYS A 158 -6.98 -6.22 -14.43
N ARG A 159 -7.96 -5.63 -13.75
CA ARG A 159 -9.30 -5.37 -14.29
C ARG A 159 -9.26 -4.33 -15.40
N HIS A 160 -8.59 -3.20 -15.18
CA HIS A 160 -8.46 -2.10 -16.13
C HIS A 160 -7.76 -2.54 -17.42
N PHE A 161 -6.62 -3.22 -17.31
CA PHE A 161 -5.84 -3.69 -18.47
C PHE A 161 -6.25 -5.08 -18.98
N ARG A 162 -7.32 -5.66 -18.42
CA ARG A 162 -7.89 -6.98 -18.80
C ARG A 162 -6.84 -8.10 -18.81
N LEU A 163 -5.97 -8.10 -17.82
CA LEU A 163 -4.91 -9.11 -17.70
C LEU A 163 -5.49 -10.45 -17.21
N TYR A 164 -4.94 -11.55 -17.73
CA TYR A 164 -5.35 -12.90 -17.30
C TYR A 164 -4.97 -13.17 -15.84
N LYS A 165 -3.81 -12.68 -15.40
CA LYS A 165 -3.28 -12.81 -14.04
C LYS A 165 -2.85 -11.44 -13.52
N SER A 166 -2.94 -11.28 -12.20
CA SER A 166 -2.31 -10.18 -11.49
C SER A 166 -0.79 -10.25 -11.67
N ILE A 167 -0.14 -9.11 -11.68
CA ILE A 167 1.31 -8.98 -11.79
C ILE A 167 1.82 -8.14 -10.62
N GLY A 168 3.09 -8.30 -10.23
CA GLY A 168 3.70 -7.54 -9.15
C GLY A 168 3.99 -6.08 -9.53
N LEU A 169 4.23 -5.24 -8.52
CA LEU A 169 4.38 -3.78 -8.63
C LEU A 169 5.35 -3.36 -9.75
N LYS A 170 6.60 -3.84 -9.71
CA LYS A 170 7.59 -3.54 -10.76
C LYS A 170 7.14 -3.94 -12.16
N ARG A 171 6.51 -5.12 -12.30
CA ARG A 171 6.01 -5.58 -13.60
C ARG A 171 4.86 -4.72 -14.12
N ALA A 172 4.05 -4.13 -13.24
CA ALA A 172 3.02 -3.18 -13.63
C ALA A 172 3.62 -1.85 -14.09
N LEU A 173 4.65 -1.33 -13.41
CA LEU A 173 5.41 -0.17 -13.90
C LEU A 173 6.07 -0.43 -15.26
N ASP A 174 6.72 -1.58 -15.43
CA ASP A 174 7.33 -1.99 -16.70
C ASP A 174 6.28 -2.06 -17.82
N TYR A 175 5.09 -2.61 -17.52
CA TYR A 175 3.96 -2.67 -18.45
C TYR A 175 3.51 -1.27 -18.87
N LEU A 176 3.47 -0.33 -17.92
CA LEU A 176 3.14 1.08 -18.16
C LEU A 176 4.30 1.88 -18.78
N LYS A 177 5.48 1.29 -18.93
CA LYS A 177 6.73 1.96 -19.35
C LYS A 177 7.10 3.12 -18.44
N MET A 178 6.95 2.90 -17.14
CA MET A 178 7.28 3.86 -16.09
C MET A 178 8.46 3.32 -15.27
N ASP A 179 9.36 4.21 -14.89
CA ASP A 179 10.47 3.84 -14.01
C ASP A 179 9.99 3.69 -12.55
N PHE A 180 10.68 2.81 -11.82
CA PHE A 180 10.54 2.71 -10.37
C PHE A 180 11.34 3.83 -9.70
N ASP A 181 10.67 4.65 -8.88
CA ASP A 181 11.31 5.73 -8.14
C ASP A 181 11.71 5.27 -6.73
N GLY A 182 13.00 5.38 -6.39
CA GLY A 182 13.52 5.02 -5.08
C GLY A 182 14.04 3.58 -5.01
N ASN A 183 14.04 2.99 -3.82
CA ASN A 183 14.50 1.64 -3.56
C ASN A 183 13.31 0.67 -3.48
N HIS A 184 13.47 -0.52 -4.04
CA HIS A 184 12.45 -1.56 -3.89
C HIS A 184 12.57 -2.21 -2.52
N HIS A 185 11.44 -2.52 -1.89
CA HIS A 185 11.32 -2.92 -0.48
C HIS A 185 11.62 -1.81 0.51
N SER A 186 11.27 -0.59 0.12
CA SER A 186 11.21 0.60 0.98
C SER A 186 9.76 1.01 0.94
N GLY A 187 9.03 0.82 2.04
CA GLY A 187 7.57 0.97 2.03
C GLY A 187 7.15 2.32 1.48
N ALA A 188 7.85 3.41 1.83
CA ALA A 188 7.52 4.74 1.31
C ALA A 188 7.71 4.86 -0.22
N ASP A 189 8.74 4.23 -0.78
CA ASP A 189 9.00 4.21 -2.22
C ASP A 189 7.98 3.32 -2.96
N ASP A 190 7.65 2.15 -2.41
CA ASP A 190 6.66 1.25 -2.97
C ASP A 190 5.23 1.84 -2.91
N ALA A 191 4.86 2.53 -1.83
CA ALA A 191 3.62 3.30 -1.73
C ALA A 191 3.56 4.42 -2.79
N TYR A 192 4.66 5.15 -3.00
CA TYR A 192 4.74 6.21 -4.01
C TYR A 192 4.58 5.65 -5.43
N ASN A 193 5.22 4.53 -5.75
CA ASN A 193 5.07 3.88 -7.05
C ASN A 193 3.68 3.28 -7.25
N THR A 194 3.07 2.76 -6.18
CA THR A 194 1.67 2.32 -6.19
C THR A 194 0.73 3.49 -6.50
N ALA A 195 0.98 4.67 -5.92
CA ALA A 195 0.23 5.89 -6.22
C ALA A 195 0.35 6.28 -7.70
N LYS A 196 1.55 6.19 -8.30
CA LYS A 196 1.76 6.44 -9.73
C LYS A 196 0.93 5.51 -10.61
N ILE A 197 0.88 4.22 -10.26
CA ILE A 197 0.07 3.24 -11.01
C ILE A 197 -1.42 3.55 -10.86
N LEU A 198 -1.88 3.81 -9.64
CA LEU A 198 -3.29 4.10 -9.38
C LEU A 198 -3.73 5.36 -10.12
N ASN A 199 -2.91 6.41 -10.10
CA ASN A 199 -3.16 7.61 -10.91
C ASN A 199 -3.34 7.25 -12.38
N LYS A 200 -2.48 6.38 -12.93
CA LYS A 200 -2.57 5.95 -14.33
C LYS A 200 -3.82 5.13 -14.66
N ILE A 201 -4.37 4.39 -13.70
CA ILE A 201 -5.64 3.65 -13.86
C ILE A 201 -6.83 4.61 -13.88
N LEU A 202 -6.74 5.73 -13.17
CA LEU A 202 -7.83 6.70 -12.96
C LEU A 202 -7.85 7.84 -14.00
N GLU A 203 -6.75 8.03 -14.75
CA GLU A 203 -6.68 8.87 -15.96
C GLU A 203 -7.62 8.39 -17.09
#